data_AF-F8PIQ9-F1
#
_entry.id   AF-F8PIQ9-F1
#
_cell.length_a   1.000
_cell.length_b   1.000
_cell.length_c   1.000
_cell.angle_alpha   90.00
_cell.angle_beta   90.00
_cell.angle_gamma   90.00
#
_symmetry.space_group_name_H-M   'P 1'
#
loop_
_entity.id
_entity.type
_entity.pdbx_description
1 polymer ?
#
loop_
_entity_poly.entity_id
_entity_poly.type
_entity_poly.pdbx_seq_one_letter_code
_entity_poly.pdbx_strand_id
1 'polypeptide(L)'
;MSDVLPSPPPGLNYIAIIQPSLTYILVLVPLGAALVPLILTLFFFSTPQIRRHPVFILNILACCCGICEASINATLGTKQILYPLEQTSKSLLTAAVAFSVVPPLFIDSILVFRLLAFYPVRTTPTTKLVKILALPVLIKCGRFIALVMFLHSFTSASGNGPNVLLAAGFAWSRERRYPLTEFCLQTLDSL
;
A
#
# COMPACT_ATOMS: atom_id res chain seq x y z
N MET A 1 -13.87 -32.40 19.15
CA MET A 1 -14.66 -31.74 20.20
C MET A 1 -14.20 -30.29 20.21
N SER A 2 -14.95 -29.42 19.55
CA SER A 2 -14.56 -28.03 19.32
C SER A 2 -14.94 -27.25 20.58
N ASP A 3 -13.96 -26.82 21.37
CA ASP A 3 -14.17 -25.94 22.51
C ASP A 3 -14.80 -24.63 22.02
N VAL A 4 -16.11 -24.51 22.17
CA VAL A 4 -16.85 -23.28 21.89
C VAL A 4 -16.54 -22.34 23.04
N LEU A 5 -15.62 -21.40 22.80
CA LEU A 5 -15.33 -20.32 23.73
C LEU A 5 -16.65 -19.63 24.13
N PRO A 6 -16.93 -19.48 25.44
CA PRO A 6 -18.20 -18.93 25.92
C PRO A 6 -18.31 -17.47 25.51
N SER A 7 -19.32 -17.13 24.70
CA SER A 7 -19.53 -15.79 24.15
C SER A 7 -19.31 -14.73 25.23
N PRO A 8 -18.51 -13.67 24.95
CA PRO A 8 -18.18 -12.69 25.97
C PRO A 8 -19.45 -11.98 26.43
N PRO A 9 -19.48 -11.46 27.67
CA PRO A 9 -20.62 -10.72 28.17
C PRO A 9 -20.95 -9.55 27.22
N PRO A 10 -22.22 -9.13 27.13
CA PRO A 10 -22.61 -7.98 26.32
C PRO A 10 -21.74 -6.76 26.64
N GLY A 11 -21.08 -6.18 25.63
CA GLY A 11 -20.15 -5.05 25.79
C GLY A 11 -18.68 -5.43 25.99
N LEU A 12 -18.35 -6.73 26.10
CA LEU A 12 -16.98 -7.24 26.12
C LEU A 12 -16.69 -8.01 24.83
N ASN A 13 -15.43 -7.97 24.38
CA ASN A 13 -14.96 -8.70 23.21
C ASN A 13 -13.63 -9.37 23.56
N TYR A 14 -13.30 -10.49 22.90
CA TYR A 14 -12.04 -11.16 23.21
C TYR A 14 -10.86 -10.30 22.77
N ILE A 15 -9.87 -10.16 23.66
CA ILE A 15 -8.62 -9.44 23.38
C ILE A 15 -7.96 -10.00 22.10
N ALA A 16 -8.03 -11.31 21.88
CA ALA A 16 -7.49 -11.97 20.69
C ALA A 16 -8.09 -11.47 19.36
N ILE A 17 -9.32 -10.94 19.36
CA ILE A 17 -9.98 -10.39 18.17
C ILE A 17 -9.59 -8.92 17.96
N ILE A 18 -9.40 -8.17 19.05
CA ILE A 18 -9.07 -6.72 19.02
C ILE A 18 -7.58 -6.48 18.75
N GLN A 19 -6.71 -7.30 19.33
CA GLN A 19 -5.26 -7.14 19.32
C GLN A 19 -4.68 -6.86 17.91
N PRO A 20 -4.98 -7.65 16.85
CA PRO A 20 -4.38 -7.40 15.55
C PRO A 20 -4.80 -6.06 14.93
N SER A 21 -6.08 -5.69 15.03
CA SER A 21 -6.57 -4.40 14.53
C SER A 21 -5.98 -3.23 15.32
N LEU A 22 -5.87 -3.37 16.64
CA LEU A 22 -5.27 -2.33 17.50
C LEU A 22 -3.78 -2.17 17.24
N THR A 23 -3.01 -3.25 17.15
CA THR A 23 -1.59 -3.21 16.80
C THR A 23 -1.38 -2.56 15.44
N TYR A 24 -2.23 -2.88 14.46
CA TYR A 24 -2.16 -2.29 13.13
C TYR A 24 -2.41 -0.77 13.15
N ILE A 25 -3.43 -0.30 13.88
CA ILE A 25 -3.70 1.14 14.07
C ILE A 25 -2.51 1.83 14.76
N LEU A 26 -1.99 1.24 15.84
CA LEU A 26 -0.91 1.81 16.64
C LEU A 26 0.41 1.95 15.87
N VAL A 27 0.62 1.13 14.84
CA VAL A 27 1.81 1.24 13.98
C VAL A 27 1.54 2.17 12.80
N LEU A 28 0.43 1.98 12.08
CA LEU A 28 0.17 2.64 10.82
C LEU A 28 -0.18 4.13 10.99
N VAL A 29 -0.90 4.49 12.06
CA VAL A 29 -1.32 5.88 12.28
C VAL A 29 -0.14 6.80 12.60
N PRO A 30 0.78 6.46 13.53
CA PRO A 30 1.97 7.28 13.76
C PRO A 30 2.87 7.39 12.53
N LEU A 31 3.05 6.29 11.78
CA LEU A 31 3.81 6.31 10.53
C LEU A 31 3.18 7.23 9.48
N GLY A 32 1.86 7.14 9.29
CA GLY A 32 1.13 8.05 8.40
C GLY A 32 1.19 9.50 8.87
N ALA A 33 1.08 9.75 10.18
CA ALA A 33 1.19 11.08 10.76
C ALA A 33 2.59 11.68 10.56
N ALA A 34 3.65 10.86 10.60
CA ALA A 34 5.02 11.29 10.32
C ALA A 34 5.25 11.74 8.87
N LEU A 35 4.35 11.40 7.93
CA LEU A 35 4.40 11.91 6.56
C LEU A 35 4.00 13.40 6.48
N VAL A 36 3.20 13.90 7.42
CA VAL A 36 2.81 15.32 7.48
C VAL A 36 4.00 16.25 7.67
N PRO A 37 4.86 16.09 8.71
CA PRO A 37 6.05 16.91 8.83
C PRO A 37 7.01 16.70 7.64
N LEU A 38 7.08 15.50 7.05
CA LEU A 38 7.85 15.27 5.83
C LEU A 38 7.39 16.14 4.65
N ILE A 39 6.08 16.24 4.42
CA ILE A 39 5.52 17.15 3.41
C ILE A 39 5.91 18.60 3.72
N LEU A 40 5.76 19.03 4.98
CA LEU A 40 6.12 20.38 5.40
C LEU A 40 7.62 20.66 5.20
N THR A 41 8.49 19.72 5.57
CA THR A 41 9.94 19.80 5.36
C THR A 41 10.27 19.89 3.88
N LEU A 42 9.63 19.08 3.02
CA LEU A 42 9.79 19.15 1.57
C LEU A 42 9.41 20.54 1.03
N PHE A 43 8.28 21.11 1.47
CA PHE A 43 7.87 22.45 1.02
C PHE A 43 8.79 23.56 1.54
N PHE A 44 9.26 23.45 2.77
CA PHE A 44 10.13 24.43 3.41
C PHE A 44 11.51 24.48 2.75
N PHE A 45 12.13 23.31 2.49
CA PHE A 45 13.44 23.25 1.86
C PHE A 45 13.41 23.33 0.32
N SER A 46 12.25 23.15 -0.32
CA SER A 46 12.15 23.20 -1.78
C SER A 46 12.05 24.62 -2.31
N THR A 47 13.03 24.99 -3.15
CA THR A 47 13.00 26.21 -3.96
C THR A 47 11.95 26.13 -5.09
N PRO A 48 11.47 27.28 -5.63
CA PRO A 48 10.50 27.31 -6.72
C PRO A 48 10.93 26.52 -7.97
N GLN A 49 12.24 26.42 -8.21
CA GLN A 49 12.82 25.66 -9.31
C GLN A 49 12.67 24.15 -9.07
N ILE A 50 12.96 23.67 -7.85
CA ILE A 50 12.83 22.25 -7.46
C ILE A 50 11.35 21.79 -7.50
N ARG A 51 10.40 22.67 -7.16
CA ARG A 51 8.96 22.34 -7.15
C ARG A 51 8.38 21.90 -8.49
N ARG A 52 9.02 22.28 -9.59
CA ARG A 52 8.60 21.90 -10.95
C ARG A 52 9.16 20.55 -11.40
N HIS A 53 10.07 19.95 -10.64
CA HIS A 53 10.61 18.64 -10.99
C HIS A 53 9.57 17.55 -10.73
N PRO A 54 9.42 16.57 -11.64
CA PRO A 54 8.47 15.48 -11.48
C PRO A 54 8.72 14.67 -10.19
N VAL A 55 9.99 14.58 -9.76
CA VAL A 55 10.38 13.93 -8.49
C VAL A 55 9.70 14.57 -7.29
N PHE A 56 9.60 15.91 -7.24
CA PHE A 56 8.99 16.62 -6.13
C PHE A 56 7.47 16.35 -6.05
N ILE A 57 6.79 16.43 -7.19
CA ILE A 57 5.35 16.17 -7.31
C ILE A 57 5.04 14.73 -6.91
N LEU A 58 5.80 13.76 -7.42
CA LEU A 58 5.62 12.35 -7.09
C LEU A 58 5.86 12.08 -5.60
N ASN A 59 6.83 12.75 -4.97
CA ASN A 59 7.08 12.62 -3.53
C ASN A 59 5.90 13.10 -2.69
N ILE A 60 5.29 14.24 -3.06
CA ILE A 60 4.10 14.74 -2.38
C ILE A 60 2.94 13.77 -2.57
N LEU A 61 2.70 13.31 -3.80
CA LEU A 61 1.63 12.35 -4.08
C LEU A 61 1.81 11.05 -3.29
N ALA A 62 3.03 10.52 -3.22
CA ALA A 62 3.33 9.33 -2.42
C ALA A 62 3.02 9.55 -0.93
N CYS A 63 3.43 10.70 -0.37
CA CYS A 63 3.12 11.03 1.02
C CYS A 63 1.61 11.19 1.25
N CYS A 64 0.89 11.85 0.33
CA CYS A 64 -0.57 11.96 0.39
C CYS A 64 -1.25 10.59 0.34
N CYS A 65 -0.81 9.69 -0.56
CA CYS A 65 -1.34 8.33 -0.65
C CYS A 65 -1.10 7.55 0.66
N GLY A 66 0.08 7.67 1.28
CA GLY A 66 0.36 7.02 2.57
C GLY A 66 -0.49 7.56 3.73
N ILE A 67 -0.77 8.87 3.75
CA ILE A 67 -1.69 9.47 4.73
C ILE A 67 -3.13 8.95 4.54
N CYS A 68 -3.57 8.87 3.28
CA CYS A 68 -4.89 8.32 2.94
C CYS A 68 -4.99 6.84 3.35
N GLU A 69 -3.97 6.05 3.04
CA GLU A 69 -3.87 4.64 3.45
C GLU A 69 -3.99 4.49 4.97
N ALA A 70 -3.20 5.25 5.74
CA ALA A 70 -3.22 5.22 7.19
C ALA A 70 -4.61 5.59 7.75
N SER A 71 -5.25 6.62 7.18
CA SER A 71 -6.57 7.09 7.61
C SER A 71 -7.70 6.08 7.33
N ILE A 72 -7.70 5.48 6.13
CA ILE A 72 -8.67 4.46 5.73
C ILE A 72 -8.54 3.23 6.64
N ASN A 73 -7.32 2.76 6.85
CA ASN A 73 -7.03 1.61 7.69
C ASN A 73 -7.34 1.85 9.17
N ALA A 74 -7.10 3.07 9.67
CA ALA A 74 -7.50 3.45 11.02
C ALA A 74 -9.02 3.41 11.20
N THR A 75 -9.75 3.92 10.21
CA THR A 75 -11.23 3.87 10.20
C THR A 75 -11.74 2.43 10.17
N LEU A 76 -11.13 1.58 9.34
CA LEU A 76 -11.46 0.15 9.26
C LEU A 76 -11.21 -0.57 10.57
N GLY A 77 -10.01 -0.41 11.14
CA GLY A 77 -9.67 -1.04 12.42
C GLY A 77 -10.58 -0.57 13.55
N THR A 78 -10.93 0.72 13.59
CA THR A 78 -11.86 1.28 14.58
C THR A 78 -13.26 0.71 14.42
N LYS A 79 -13.78 0.64 13.18
CA LYS A 79 -15.09 0.03 12.90
C LYS A 79 -15.13 -1.45 13.27
N GLN A 80 -14.06 -2.20 13.04
CA GLN A 80 -13.98 -3.61 13.44
C GLN A 80 -14.02 -3.79 14.96
N ILE A 81 -13.40 -2.87 15.72
CA ILE A 81 -13.41 -2.92 17.18
C ILE A 81 -14.78 -2.53 17.74
N LEU A 82 -15.39 -1.47 17.19
CA LEU A 82 -16.64 -0.89 17.70
C LEU A 82 -17.90 -1.64 17.23
N TYR A 83 -17.88 -2.16 16.01
CA TYR A 83 -19.02 -2.82 15.34
C TYR A 83 -18.60 -4.13 14.66
N PRO A 84 -18.16 -5.15 15.42
CA PRO A 84 -17.61 -6.39 14.87
C PRO A 84 -18.61 -7.24 14.06
N LEU A 85 -19.91 -7.01 14.24
CA LEU A 85 -20.99 -7.72 13.54
C LEU A 85 -21.46 -6.99 12.27
N GLU A 86 -21.05 -5.74 12.07
CA GLU A 86 -21.45 -4.95 10.91
C GLU A 86 -20.53 -5.27 9.72
N GLN A 87 -21.13 -5.61 8.57
CA GLN A 87 -20.36 -5.87 7.37
C GLN A 87 -19.67 -4.61 6.86
N THR A 88 -18.37 -4.70 6.64
CA THR A 88 -17.58 -3.60 6.07
C THR A 88 -17.97 -3.38 4.61
N SER A 89 -18.14 -2.11 4.22
CA SER A 89 -18.43 -1.75 2.83
C SER A 89 -17.34 -2.23 1.87
N LYS A 90 -17.75 -2.88 0.78
CA LYS A 90 -16.86 -3.37 -0.30
C LYS A 90 -16.01 -2.25 -0.91
N SER A 91 -16.57 -1.05 -1.04
CA SER A 91 -15.84 0.10 -1.59
C SER A 91 -14.67 0.52 -0.70
N LEU A 92 -14.87 0.44 0.62
CA LEU A 92 -13.88 0.85 1.61
C LEU A 92 -12.77 -0.20 1.74
N LEU A 93 -13.14 -1.49 1.65
CA LEU A 93 -12.20 -2.60 1.55
C LEU A 93 -11.31 -2.49 0.30
N THR A 94 -11.93 -2.24 -0.86
CA THR A 94 -11.22 -2.09 -2.14
C THR A 94 -10.31 -0.87 -2.12
N ALA A 95 -10.77 0.24 -1.55
CA ALA A 95 -9.95 1.44 -1.36
C ALA A 95 -8.73 1.15 -0.48
N ALA A 96 -8.88 0.45 0.63
CA ALA A 96 -7.76 0.11 1.52
C ALA A 96 -6.67 -0.70 0.79
N VAL A 97 -7.08 -1.72 0.02
CA VAL A 97 -6.13 -2.51 -0.78
C VAL A 97 -5.49 -1.67 -1.88
N ALA A 98 -6.27 -0.87 -2.60
CA ALA A 98 -5.75 0.00 -3.65
C ALA A 98 -4.71 0.99 -3.08
N PHE A 99 -5.02 1.63 -1.95
CA PHE A 99 -4.11 2.58 -1.30
C PHE A 99 -2.87 1.94 -0.66
N SER A 100 -2.85 0.63 -0.42
CA SER A 100 -1.64 -0.08 0.03
C SER A 100 -0.70 -0.44 -1.12
N VAL A 101 -1.28 -0.61 -2.31
CA VAL A 101 -0.59 -1.07 -3.51
C VAL A 101 -0.07 0.09 -4.39
N VAL A 102 -0.79 1.21 -4.38
CA VAL A 102 -0.48 2.39 -5.20
C VAL A 102 0.80 3.13 -4.74
N PRO A 103 1.09 3.32 -3.43
CA PRO A 103 2.28 4.05 -2.98
C PRO A 103 3.61 3.46 -3.47
N PRO A 104 3.84 2.13 -3.46
CA PRO A 104 5.02 1.52 -4.07
C PRO A 104 5.25 1.95 -5.53
N LEU A 105 4.19 2.03 -6.35
CA LEU A 105 4.33 2.46 -7.75
C LEU A 105 4.87 3.88 -7.89
N PHE A 106 4.46 4.79 -6.99
CA PHE A 106 4.98 6.15 -6.94
C PHE A 106 6.44 6.18 -6.47
N ILE A 107 6.77 5.41 -5.43
CA ILE A 107 8.14 5.32 -4.88
C ILE A 107 9.11 4.81 -5.95
N ASP A 108 8.77 3.73 -6.65
CA ASP A 108 9.64 3.17 -7.68
C ASP A 108 9.76 4.13 -8.87
N SER A 109 8.70 4.85 -9.21
CA SER A 109 8.73 5.91 -10.24
C SER A 109 9.67 7.04 -9.85
N ILE A 110 9.67 7.45 -8.58
CA ILE A 110 10.63 8.44 -8.05
C ILE A 110 12.06 7.94 -8.20
N LEU A 111 12.34 6.67 -7.87
CA LEU A 111 13.68 6.09 -8.02
C LEU A 111 14.18 6.13 -9.47
N VAL A 112 13.32 5.78 -10.43
CA VAL A 112 13.67 5.85 -11.87
C VAL A 112 13.91 7.30 -12.32
N PHE A 113 13.09 8.25 -11.88
CA PHE A 113 13.32 9.66 -12.21
C PHE A 113 14.60 10.22 -11.56
N ARG A 114 14.94 9.79 -10.33
CA ARG A 114 16.21 10.14 -9.69
C ARG A 114 17.39 9.53 -10.44
N LEU A 115 17.29 8.28 -10.90
CA LEU A 115 18.32 7.63 -11.71
C LEU A 115 18.55 8.40 -13.03
N LEU A 116 17.48 8.82 -13.71
CA LEU A 116 17.56 9.66 -14.91
C LEU A 116 18.16 11.04 -14.66
N ALA A 117 17.98 11.60 -13.47
CA ALA A 117 18.63 12.86 -13.09
C ALA A 117 20.14 12.69 -12.87
N PHE A 118 20.58 11.53 -12.35
CA PHE A 118 22.00 11.20 -12.16
C PHE A 118 22.71 10.74 -13.43
N TYR A 119 22.00 10.10 -14.37
CA TYR A 119 22.52 9.72 -15.68
C TYR A 119 21.99 10.67 -16.77
N PRO A 120 22.66 11.81 -17.01
CA PRO A 120 22.18 12.79 -17.97
C PRO A 120 21.99 12.16 -19.36
N VAL A 121 20.75 12.25 -19.85
CA VAL A 121 20.30 11.77 -21.16
C VAL A 121 21.12 12.38 -22.32
N ARG A 122 21.80 13.51 -22.07
CA ARG A 122 22.62 14.23 -23.05
C ARG A 122 24.03 13.66 -23.26
N THR A 123 24.63 12.99 -22.28
CA THR A 123 26.02 12.50 -22.38
C THR A 123 26.12 10.99 -22.50
N THR A 124 25.04 10.26 -22.23
CA THR A 124 25.02 8.80 -22.24
C THR A 124 24.40 8.30 -23.56
N PRO A 125 25.01 7.36 -24.28
CA PRO A 125 24.41 6.81 -25.51
C PRO A 125 23.05 6.17 -25.19
N THR A 126 22.02 6.59 -25.93
CA THR A 126 20.60 6.21 -25.71
C THR A 126 20.41 4.70 -25.63
N THR A 127 21.22 3.91 -26.34
CA THR A 127 21.19 2.44 -26.30
C THR A 127 21.61 1.85 -24.94
N LYS A 128 22.59 2.46 -24.25
CA LYS A 128 22.98 2.04 -22.89
C LYS A 128 21.93 2.46 -21.87
N LEU A 129 21.39 3.67 -22.03
CA LEU A 129 20.33 4.19 -21.15
C LEU A 129 19.06 3.35 -21.26
N VAL A 130 18.64 2.97 -22.48
CA VAL A 130 17.50 2.08 -22.71
C VAL A 130 17.74 0.69 -22.09
N LYS A 131 18.95 0.12 -22.21
CA LYS A 131 19.24 -1.18 -21.58
C LYS A 131 19.17 -1.14 -20.05
N ILE A 132 19.64 -0.04 -19.43
CA ILE A 132 19.59 0.15 -17.97
C ILE A 132 18.15 0.41 -17.51
N LEU A 133 17.35 1.17 -18.27
CA LEU A 133 15.98 1.48 -17.90
C LEU A 133 14.98 0.36 -18.24
N ALA A 134 15.29 -0.50 -19.22
CA ALA A 134 14.39 -1.54 -19.69
C ALA A 134 14.06 -2.55 -18.59
N LEU A 135 15.06 -2.95 -17.79
CA LEU A 135 14.88 -3.89 -16.68
C LEU A 135 13.89 -3.35 -15.62
N PRO A 136 14.09 -2.16 -15.01
CA PRO A 136 13.16 -1.63 -14.02
C PRO A 136 11.79 -1.29 -14.62
N VAL A 137 11.71 -0.86 -15.89
CA VAL A 137 10.41 -0.64 -16.54
C VAL A 137 9.65 -1.95 -16.74
N LEU A 138 10.33 -3.02 -17.15
CA LEU A 138 9.71 -4.33 -17.35
C LEU A 138 9.18 -4.92 -16.03
N ILE A 139 9.98 -4.83 -14.97
CA ILE A 139 9.58 -5.27 -13.61
C ILE A 139 8.35 -4.49 -13.14
N LYS A 140 8.30 -3.17 -13.37
CA LYS A 140 7.15 -2.33 -13.05
C LYS A 140 5.89 -2.69 -13.82
N CYS A 141 5.99 -2.94 -15.12
CA CYS A 141 4.86 -3.40 -15.91
C CYS A 141 4.33 -4.74 -15.37
N GLY A 142 5.22 -5.66 -15.01
CA GLY A 142 4.88 -6.93 -14.36
C GLY A 142 4.13 -6.73 -13.04
N ARG A 143 4.63 -5.85 -12.17
CA ARG A 143 3.98 -5.50 -10.89
C ARG A 143 2.61 -4.87 -11.12
N PHE A 144 2.50 -3.90 -12.02
CA PHE A 144 1.23 -3.25 -12.34
C PHE A 144 0.17 -4.27 -12.82
N ILE A 145 0.55 -5.19 -13.71
CA ILE A 145 -0.35 -6.24 -14.20
C ILE A 145 -0.76 -7.19 -13.07
N ALA A 146 0.19 -7.67 -12.26
CA ALA A 146 -0.10 -8.56 -11.14
C ALA A 146 -1.06 -7.91 -10.12
N LEU A 147 -0.90 -6.62 -9.88
CA LEU A 147 -1.74 -5.83 -8.99
C LEU A 147 -3.14 -5.62 -9.53
N VAL A 148 -3.29 -5.29 -10.82
CA VAL A 148 -4.61 -5.16 -11.46
C VAL A 148 -5.36 -6.49 -11.43
N MET A 149 -4.65 -7.60 -11.72
CA MET A 149 -5.22 -8.95 -11.65
C MET A 149 -5.64 -9.32 -10.22
N PHE A 150 -4.80 -9.00 -9.23
CA PHE A 150 -5.12 -9.19 -7.82
C PHE A 150 -6.33 -8.35 -7.40
N LEU A 151 -6.40 -7.07 -7.76
CA LEU A 151 -7.51 -6.19 -7.41
C LEU A 151 -8.83 -6.67 -8.04
N HIS A 152 -8.78 -7.12 -9.29
CA HIS A 152 -9.94 -7.66 -10.00
C HIS A 152 -10.43 -8.96 -9.33
N SER A 153 -9.52 -9.89 -9.05
CA SER A 153 -9.85 -11.15 -8.40
C SER A 153 -10.34 -10.94 -6.96
N PHE A 154 -9.71 -10.03 -6.22
CA PHE A 154 -10.13 -9.61 -4.88
C PHE A 154 -11.52 -8.96 -4.88
N THR A 155 -11.83 -8.11 -5.85
CA THR A 155 -13.15 -7.47 -5.95
C THR A 155 -14.23 -8.50 -6.27
N SER A 156 -13.91 -9.49 -7.11
CA SER A 156 -14.79 -10.61 -7.43
C SER A 156 -14.99 -11.56 -6.24
N ALA A 157 -13.94 -11.87 -5.48
CA ALA A 157 -13.95 -12.81 -4.36
C ALA A 157 -14.41 -12.21 -3.03
N SER A 158 -14.15 -10.92 -2.76
CA SER A 158 -14.52 -10.23 -1.51
C SER A 158 -16.02 -9.94 -1.38
N GLY A 159 -16.84 -10.47 -2.30
CA GLY A 159 -18.30 -10.40 -2.21
C GLY A 159 -18.89 -10.88 -0.87
N ASN A 160 -18.17 -11.72 -0.10
CA ASN A 160 -18.67 -12.46 1.06
C ASN A 160 -17.79 -12.40 2.34
N GLY A 161 -16.76 -11.54 2.42
CA GLY A 161 -15.83 -11.50 3.56
C GLY A 161 -16.24 -10.48 4.65
N PRO A 162 -16.35 -10.85 5.94
CA PRO A 162 -16.79 -9.94 6.99
C PRO A 162 -15.73 -8.93 7.47
N ASN A 163 -14.43 -9.16 7.21
CA ASN A 163 -13.32 -8.44 7.83
C ASN A 163 -12.18 -8.17 6.85
N VAL A 164 -11.50 -7.02 6.93
CA VAL A 164 -10.38 -6.64 6.05
C VAL A 164 -9.20 -7.59 6.20
N LEU A 165 -8.80 -7.86 7.44
CA LEU A 165 -7.65 -8.73 7.72
C LEU A 165 -7.91 -10.18 7.33
N LEU A 166 -9.15 -10.65 7.51
CA LEU A 166 -9.58 -11.98 7.08
C LEU A 166 -9.74 -12.03 5.56
N ALA A 167 -10.32 -11.02 4.92
CA ALA A 167 -10.42 -10.95 3.46
C ALA A 167 -9.04 -10.88 2.81
N ALA A 168 -8.12 -10.09 3.38
CA ALA A 168 -6.72 -10.07 2.99
C ALA A 168 -6.08 -11.44 3.22
N GLY A 169 -6.27 -12.08 4.38
CA GLY A 169 -5.75 -13.43 4.67
C GLY A 169 -6.33 -14.52 3.76
N PHE A 170 -7.61 -14.44 3.39
CA PHE A 170 -8.26 -15.34 2.44
C PHE A 170 -7.79 -15.09 1.01
N ALA A 171 -7.62 -13.84 0.61
CA ALA A 171 -7.01 -13.50 -0.67
C ALA A 171 -5.54 -13.97 -0.74
N TRP A 172 -4.80 -13.80 0.35
CA TRP A 172 -3.39 -14.21 0.45
C TRP A 172 -3.21 -15.73 0.42
N SER A 173 -4.13 -16.47 1.05
CA SER A 173 -4.10 -17.94 1.09
C SER A 173 -4.65 -18.58 -0.18
N ARG A 174 -5.78 -18.07 -0.71
CA ARG A 174 -6.44 -18.60 -1.90
C ARG A 174 -5.75 -18.19 -3.20
N GLU A 175 -5.17 -17.00 -3.24
CA GLU A 175 -4.52 -16.43 -4.43
C GLU A 175 -3.02 -16.18 -4.23
N ARG A 176 -2.37 -17.04 -3.43
CA ARG A 176 -0.94 -16.98 -3.04
C ARG A 176 0.04 -16.62 -4.17
N ARG A 177 -0.30 -16.91 -5.43
CA ARG A 177 0.57 -16.64 -6.59
C ARG A 177 0.81 -15.15 -6.83
N TYR A 178 -0.21 -14.29 -6.76
CA TYR A 178 -0.08 -12.88 -7.10
C TYR A 178 0.72 -12.05 -6.08
N PRO A 179 0.44 -12.11 -4.76
CA PRO A 179 1.22 -11.37 -3.77
C PRO A 179 2.65 -11.92 -3.64
N LEU A 180 2.87 -13.22 -3.87
CA LEU A 180 4.23 -13.77 -3.90
C LEU A 180 5.03 -13.29 -5.11
N THR A 181 4.41 -13.21 -6.30
CA THR A 181 5.06 -12.58 -7.46
C THR A 181 5.33 -11.10 -7.21
N GLU A 182 4.43 -10.38 -6.55
CA GLU A 182 4.62 -8.97 -6.22
C GLU A 182 5.79 -8.79 -5.26
N PHE A 183 5.86 -9.60 -4.20
CA PHE A 183 6.96 -9.59 -3.23
C PHE A 183 8.30 -10.00 -3.86
N CYS A 184 8.32 -11.04 -4.71
CA CYS A 184 9.53 -11.44 -5.44
C CYS A 184 9.98 -10.36 -6.40
N LEU A 185 9.06 -9.73 -7.14
CA LEU A 185 9.38 -8.62 -8.03
C LEU A 185 9.88 -7.39 -7.26
N GLN A 186 9.29 -7.10 -6.09
CA GLN A 186 9.75 -6.03 -5.20
C GLN A 186 11.15 -6.30 -4.64
N THR A 187 11.45 -7.55 -4.29
CA THR A 187 12.79 -7.96 -3.82
C THR A 187 13.82 -7.84 -4.94
N LEU A 188 13.45 -8.19 -6.18
CA LEU A 188 14.31 -8.07 -7.36
C LEU A 188 14.53 -6.61 -7.80
N ASP A 189 13.55 -5.73 -7.59
CA ASP A 189 13.68 -4.29 -7.88
C ASP A 189 14.54 -3.56 -6.83
N SER A 190 14.64 -4.12 -5.62
CA SER A 190 15.39 -3.55 -4.49
C SER A 190 16.86 -4.01 -4.42
N LEU A 191 17.27 -4.95 -5.29
CA LEU A 191 18.61 -5.54 -5.33
C LEU A 191 19.50 -4.85 -6.37
#